data_AF-A0AA88L085-F1
#
_entry.id   AF-A0AA88L085-F1
#
_cell.length_a   1.000
_cell.length_b   1.000
_cell.length_c   1.000
_cell.angle_alpha   90.00
_cell.angle_beta   90.00
_cell.angle_gamma   90.00
#
_symmetry.space_group_name_H-M   'P 1'
#
loop_
_entity.id
_entity.type
_entity.pdbx_description
1 polymer ?
#
loop_
_entity_poly.entity_id
_entity_poly.type
_entity_poly.pdbx_seq_one_letter_code
_entity_poly.pdbx_strand_id
1 'polypeptide(L)'
;MRKVAVERKGETNFFTSAMIKDCMKKVIAVNLHQVVQVDNEIEIKAYYAGHVLGAAMFHIKVGTQSLVYTGDYNMTPDRHLGAAWIDRCRPDLLISESTYATTIRDSKRCRERDFLKKVHECVNNGGKVLIPVFALGRAQELCILLETYWERMDLKVPIYFAAGLTEKASSYYKMFISWTNQKIKKTFVRRNMFEFKHIKPFDKSYIDNPGPMVVFATPGMLHAGLSLTIFKKWAPFEQNMLIMPGYCVQGTVGAQVLGGAKKIEIENRQTVEVKLSVEVLTLMDSQKAADELGLPKQELILSCPVPLPGDSQPETALAKISNKVQKDLVNWEVVTRRDDSFCIQSVDVSLRQKDQSTKFKILVKWLYEDDELGNYILRMVKSVLEE
;
A
#
# COMPACT_ATOMS: atom_id res chain seq x y z
N MET A 1 7.04 13.78 21.09
CA MET A 1 7.60 12.46 20.73
C MET A 1 6.41 11.52 20.53
N ARG A 2 6.20 10.96 19.33
CA ARG A 2 5.07 10.03 19.08
C ARG A 2 5.56 8.60 19.21
N LYS A 3 4.99 7.84 20.16
CA LYS A 3 5.01 6.38 20.14
C LYS A 3 4.33 5.93 18.84
N VAL A 4 5.11 5.48 17.86
CA VAL A 4 4.59 4.56 16.85
C VAL A 4 4.14 3.34 17.65
N ALA A 5 2.85 3.01 17.56
CA ALA A 5 2.25 1.98 18.40
C ALA A 5 2.83 0.61 18.04
N VAL A 6 3.87 0.22 18.77
CA VAL A 6 4.17 -1.17 19.09
C VAL A 6 4.10 -1.26 20.61
N GLU A 7 2.89 -1.11 21.15
CA GLU A 7 2.56 -1.58 22.49
C GLU A 7 1.90 -2.97 22.37
N ARG A 8 2.42 -3.83 21.49
CA ARG A 8 2.24 -5.27 21.65
C ARG A 8 3.24 -5.73 22.71
N LYS A 9 2.73 -6.23 23.85
CA LYS A 9 3.57 -6.98 24.80
C LYS A 9 4.17 -8.17 24.05
N GLY A 10 5.48 -8.17 23.83
CA GLY A 10 6.23 -9.30 23.28
C GLY A 10 6.92 -9.08 21.93
N GLU A 11 6.62 -8.01 21.19
CA GLU A 11 7.37 -7.65 19.97
C GLU A 11 8.49 -6.67 20.33
N THR A 12 9.75 -7.09 20.15
CA THR A 12 10.91 -6.20 20.26
C THR A 12 10.89 -5.22 19.10
N ASN A 13 10.80 -3.91 19.41
CA ASN A 13 11.03 -2.87 18.40
C ASN A 13 12.44 -3.06 17.81
N PHE A 14 12.53 -3.35 16.49
CA PHE A 14 13.81 -3.43 15.78
C PHE A 14 14.59 -2.10 15.81
N PHE A 15 13.90 -0.97 15.99
CA PHE A 15 14.51 0.37 15.97
C PHE A 15 14.01 1.25 17.11
N THR A 16 14.93 1.96 17.78
CA THR A 16 14.58 2.94 18.80
C THR A 16 14.23 4.30 18.19
N SER A 17 13.55 5.17 18.95
CA SER A 17 13.29 6.55 18.52
C SER A 17 14.56 7.35 18.23
N ALA A 18 15.68 7.03 18.89
CA ALA A 18 16.97 7.64 18.60
C ALA A 18 17.50 7.20 17.22
N MET A 19 17.45 5.90 16.92
CA MET A 19 17.86 5.36 15.62
C MET A 19 17.06 5.97 14.47
N ILE A 20 15.74 6.17 14.65
CA ILE A 20 14.90 6.85 13.65
C ILE A 20 15.36 8.30 13.44
N LYS A 21 15.61 9.06 14.51
CA LYS A 21 16.09 10.45 14.40
C LYS A 21 17.44 10.52 13.69
N ASP A 22 18.36 9.62 14.00
CA ASP A 22 19.69 9.61 13.40
C ASP A 22 19.66 9.18 11.94
N CYS A 23 18.75 8.28 11.55
CA CYS A 23 18.48 7.97 10.15
C CYS A 23 17.94 9.19 9.40
N MET A 24 16.95 9.90 9.96
CA MET A 24 16.35 11.07 9.32
C MET A 24 17.34 12.21 9.08
N LYS A 25 18.40 12.35 9.90
CA LYS A 25 19.47 13.35 9.68
C LYS A 25 20.30 13.08 8.42
N LYS A 26 20.31 11.84 7.93
CA LYS A 26 21.06 11.43 6.73
C LYS A 26 20.25 11.60 5.44
N VAL A 27 18.96 11.90 5.55
CA VAL A 27 18.07 12.03 4.40
C VAL A 27 18.30 13.38 3.71
N ILE A 28 18.54 13.34 2.40
CA ILE A 28 18.64 14.52 1.55
C ILE A 28 17.31 14.70 0.83
N ALA A 29 16.68 15.87 0.99
CA ALA A 29 15.43 16.18 0.32
C ALA A 29 15.65 16.49 -1.17
N VAL A 30 14.79 15.97 -2.02
CA VAL A 30 14.81 16.18 -3.48
C VAL A 30 13.49 16.81 -3.90
N ASN A 31 13.56 17.91 -4.64
CA ASN A 31 12.38 18.58 -5.17
C ASN A 31 11.89 17.90 -6.45
N LEU A 32 10.63 18.14 -6.81
CA LEU A 32 10.10 17.72 -8.10
C LEU A 32 10.94 18.31 -9.24
N HIS A 33 11.27 17.48 -10.21
CA HIS A 33 12.11 17.76 -11.37
C HIS A 33 13.57 18.12 -11.07
N GLN A 34 13.97 18.10 -9.79
CA GLN A 34 15.37 18.24 -9.43
C GLN A 34 16.14 17.02 -9.93
N VAL A 35 17.26 17.29 -10.59
CA VAL A 35 18.26 16.30 -10.96
C VAL A 35 19.32 16.26 -9.87
N VAL A 36 19.56 15.08 -9.31
CA VAL A 36 20.60 14.82 -8.31
C VAL A 36 21.64 13.93 -8.96
N GLN A 37 22.85 14.47 -9.11
CA GLN A 37 24.01 13.69 -9.50
C GLN A 37 24.55 12.96 -8.27
N VAL A 38 24.52 11.63 -8.28
CA VAL A 38 25.03 10.82 -7.16
C VAL A 38 26.54 10.63 -7.30
N ASP A 39 26.99 10.30 -8.52
CA ASP A 39 28.38 10.18 -8.91
C ASP A 39 28.53 10.41 -10.43
N ASN A 40 29.65 10.01 -11.04
CA ASN A 40 29.90 10.24 -12.47
C ASN A 40 28.98 9.42 -13.40
N GLU A 41 28.33 8.38 -12.90
CA GLU A 41 27.52 7.45 -13.69
C GLU A 41 26.03 7.52 -13.34
N ILE A 42 25.69 7.87 -12.10
CA ILE A 42 24.33 7.82 -11.57
C ILE A 42 23.70 9.22 -11.47
N GLU A 43 22.60 9.41 -12.19
CA GLU A 43 21.73 10.60 -12.14
C GLU A 43 20.33 10.19 -11.70
N ILE A 44 19.74 10.91 -10.74
CA ILE A 44 18.38 10.67 -10.24
C ILE A 44 17.52 11.93 -10.46
N LYS A 45 16.38 11.78 -11.14
CA LYS A 45 15.39 12.85 -11.30
C LYS A 45 14.04 12.44 -10.73
N ALA A 46 13.49 13.27 -9.86
CA ALA A 46 12.18 13.04 -9.24
C ALA A 46 11.04 13.63 -10.07
N TYR A 47 9.90 12.94 -10.10
CA TYR A 47 8.68 13.31 -10.80
C TYR A 47 7.47 13.14 -9.90
N TYR A 48 6.35 13.78 -10.23
CA TYR A 48 5.17 13.78 -9.38
C TYR A 48 4.33 12.51 -9.60
N ALA A 49 4.02 11.76 -8.55
CA ALA A 49 3.27 10.49 -8.66
C ALA A 49 1.75 10.62 -8.41
N GLY A 50 1.26 11.72 -7.83
CA GLY A 50 -0.18 11.94 -7.63
C GLY A 50 -0.91 11.00 -6.66
N HIS A 51 -0.20 10.12 -5.94
CA HIS A 51 -0.79 9.12 -5.04
C HIS A 51 -1.07 9.64 -3.61
N VAL A 52 -0.06 10.17 -2.93
CA VAL A 52 -0.17 10.90 -1.65
C VAL A 52 0.64 12.19 -1.72
N LEU A 53 0.45 13.09 -0.75
CA LEU A 53 1.26 14.30 -0.62
C LEU A 53 2.74 13.93 -0.50
N GLY A 54 3.57 14.42 -1.43
CA GLY A 54 5.00 14.10 -1.49
C GLY A 54 5.36 12.84 -2.27
N ALA A 55 4.38 12.10 -2.80
CA ALA A 55 4.65 10.90 -3.61
C ALA A 55 5.39 11.27 -4.91
N ALA A 56 6.44 10.52 -5.22
CA ALA A 56 7.30 10.78 -6.36
C ALA A 56 7.66 9.49 -7.11
N MET A 57 7.75 9.62 -8.43
CA MET A 57 8.39 8.63 -9.31
C MET A 57 9.84 9.05 -9.52
N PHE A 58 10.75 8.10 -9.69
CA PHE A 58 12.16 8.38 -9.93
C PHE A 58 12.60 7.84 -11.29
N HIS A 59 13.14 8.72 -12.12
CA HIS A 59 13.90 8.33 -13.30
C HIS A 59 15.38 8.32 -12.93
N ILE A 60 16.01 7.17 -13.06
CA ILE A 60 17.40 6.95 -12.68
C ILE A 60 18.16 6.59 -13.94
N LYS A 61 19.23 7.31 -14.24
CA LYS A 61 20.17 6.97 -15.30
C LYS A 61 21.45 6.40 -14.69
N VAL A 62 21.99 5.37 -15.30
CA VAL A 62 23.25 4.73 -14.95
C VAL A 62 24.06 4.55 -16.24
N GLY A 63 25.05 5.40 -16.47
CA GLY A 63 25.78 5.45 -17.74
C GLY A 63 24.84 5.74 -18.92
N THR A 64 24.72 4.79 -19.85
CA THR A 64 23.81 4.90 -21.01
C THR A 64 22.43 4.28 -20.78
N GLN A 65 22.22 3.59 -19.66
CA GLN A 65 20.95 2.94 -19.33
C GLN A 65 20.10 3.83 -18.43
N SER A 66 18.80 3.60 -18.45
CA SER A 66 17.82 4.35 -17.67
C SER A 66 16.67 3.47 -17.18
N LEU A 67 16.19 3.75 -15.97
CA LEU A 67 15.02 3.09 -15.41
C LEU A 67 14.06 4.10 -14.79
N VAL A 68 12.78 3.74 -14.75
CA VAL A 68 11.76 4.46 -13.98
C VAL A 68 11.24 3.55 -12.88
N TYR A 69 11.28 4.02 -11.64
CA TYR A 69 10.59 3.41 -10.51
C TYR A 69 9.41 4.31 -10.13
N THR A 70 8.18 3.83 -10.29
CA THR A 70 7.00 4.66 -10.06
C THR A 70 6.62 4.79 -8.59
N GLY A 71 6.93 3.76 -7.78
CA GLY A 71 6.22 3.55 -6.52
C GLY A 71 4.71 3.49 -6.76
N ASP A 72 3.93 3.90 -5.77
CA ASP A 72 2.48 4.05 -5.95
C ASP A 72 2.16 5.36 -6.66
N TYR A 73 1.33 5.31 -7.69
CA TYR A 73 0.99 6.46 -8.53
C TYR A 73 -0.48 6.47 -8.95
N ASN A 74 -0.96 7.63 -9.39
CA ASN A 74 -2.34 7.78 -9.82
C ASN A 74 -2.43 8.76 -11.00
N MET A 75 -2.85 8.27 -12.16
CA MET A 75 -3.04 9.07 -13.37
C MET A 75 -4.35 9.87 -13.34
N THR A 76 -5.30 9.50 -12.47
CA THR A 76 -6.55 10.24 -12.30
C THR A 76 -6.42 11.28 -11.20
N PRO A 77 -6.60 12.59 -11.49
CA PRO A 77 -6.46 13.63 -10.48
C PRO A 77 -7.50 13.50 -9.36
N ASP A 78 -7.01 13.66 -8.14
CA ASP A 78 -7.83 13.73 -6.94
C ASP A 78 -8.31 15.16 -6.63
N ARG A 79 -9.25 15.33 -5.69
CA ARG A 79 -9.70 16.68 -5.27
C ARG A 79 -8.55 17.47 -4.68
N HIS A 80 -7.61 16.78 -4.03
CA HIS A 80 -6.45 17.38 -3.39
C HIS A 80 -5.13 17.25 -4.18
N LEU A 81 -4.95 16.19 -5.00
CA LEU A 81 -3.72 15.92 -5.74
C LEU A 81 -3.92 15.99 -7.25
N GLY A 82 -2.83 16.23 -7.99
CA GLY A 82 -2.82 16.16 -9.45
C GLY A 82 -2.71 14.73 -9.96
N ALA A 83 -2.77 14.55 -11.28
CA ALA A 83 -2.36 13.31 -11.93
C ALA A 83 -0.84 13.13 -11.85
N ALA A 84 -0.37 11.89 -11.84
CA ALA A 84 1.03 11.57 -12.04
C ALA A 84 1.52 12.17 -13.37
N TRP A 85 2.78 12.60 -13.39
CA TRP A 85 3.36 13.23 -14.57
C TRP A 85 4.85 12.97 -14.64
N ILE A 86 5.32 12.57 -15.81
CA ILE A 86 6.73 12.33 -16.14
C ILE A 86 7.02 12.91 -17.53
N ASP A 87 8.28 13.29 -17.78
CA ASP A 87 8.74 13.67 -19.12
C ASP A 87 8.51 12.52 -20.10
N ARG A 88 8.44 12.82 -21.40
CA ARG A 88 8.44 11.79 -22.45
C ARG A 88 9.82 11.13 -22.54
N CYS A 89 10.12 10.25 -21.58
CA CYS A 89 11.31 9.41 -21.57
C CYS A 89 11.01 8.03 -22.14
N ARG A 90 12.05 7.34 -22.62
CA ARG A 90 12.00 5.93 -23.02
C ARG A 90 13.00 5.17 -22.15
N PRO A 91 12.62 4.83 -20.91
CA PRO A 91 13.51 4.08 -20.04
C PRO A 91 13.74 2.68 -20.60
N ASP A 92 14.93 2.14 -20.35
CA ASP A 92 15.25 0.75 -20.69
C ASP A 92 14.48 -0.23 -19.80
N LEU A 93 14.21 0.16 -18.54
CA LEU A 93 13.43 -0.61 -17.56
C LEU A 93 12.35 0.24 -16.88
N LEU A 94 11.13 -0.29 -16.78
CA LEU A 94 10.06 0.27 -15.95
C LEU A 94 9.73 -0.68 -14.80
N ILE A 95 9.76 -0.15 -13.58
CA ILE A 95 9.28 -0.81 -12.37
C ILE A 95 8.02 -0.06 -11.91
N SER A 96 6.86 -0.70 -12.07
CA SER A 96 5.55 -0.12 -11.74
C SER A 96 4.80 -0.97 -10.72
N GLU A 97 3.98 -0.34 -9.88
CA GLU A 97 2.95 -1.06 -9.13
C GLU A 97 1.87 -1.62 -10.07
N SER A 98 1.14 -2.64 -9.61
CA SER A 98 0.05 -3.30 -10.33
C SER A 98 -1.20 -3.55 -9.47
N THR A 99 -1.33 -2.80 -8.36
CA THR A 99 -2.32 -3.01 -7.28
C THR A 99 -3.76 -3.24 -7.75
N TYR A 100 -4.15 -2.66 -8.89
CA TYR A 100 -5.50 -2.78 -9.43
C TYR A 100 -5.56 -3.20 -10.90
N ALA A 101 -4.55 -3.90 -11.41
CA ALA A 101 -4.43 -4.29 -12.83
C ALA A 101 -5.67 -4.99 -13.41
N THR A 102 -6.43 -5.74 -12.60
CA THR A 102 -7.63 -6.50 -13.03
C THR A 102 -8.95 -5.86 -12.63
N THR A 103 -8.95 -4.76 -11.87
CA THR A 103 -10.17 -4.13 -11.33
C THR A 103 -10.78 -3.09 -12.27
N ILE A 104 -11.78 -3.49 -13.05
CA ILE A 104 -12.59 -2.55 -13.85
C ILE A 104 -13.45 -1.69 -12.94
N ARG A 105 -13.52 -0.38 -13.21
CA ARG A 105 -14.17 0.60 -12.32
C ARG A 105 -15.15 1.50 -13.02
N ASP A 106 -16.20 1.83 -12.30
CA ASP A 106 -17.09 2.93 -12.63
C ASP A 106 -16.36 4.28 -12.58
N SER A 107 -16.93 5.26 -13.27
CA SER A 107 -16.43 6.64 -13.25
C SER A 107 -16.30 7.16 -11.81
N LYS A 108 -15.28 7.99 -11.57
CA LYS A 108 -15.07 8.64 -10.27
C LYS A 108 -16.34 9.30 -9.73
N ARG A 109 -17.09 9.99 -10.59
CA ARG A 109 -18.34 10.67 -10.21
C ARG A 109 -19.42 9.70 -9.73
N CYS A 110 -19.57 8.54 -10.39
CA CYS A 110 -20.52 7.51 -9.95
C CYS A 110 -20.14 6.98 -8.56
N ARG A 111 -18.86 6.68 -8.35
CA ARG A 111 -18.35 6.17 -7.07
C ARG A 111 -18.48 7.17 -5.93
N GLU A 112 -18.17 8.44 -6.17
CA GLU A 112 -18.38 9.50 -5.17
C GLU A 112 -19.86 9.67 -4.81
N ARG A 113 -20.76 9.61 -5.80
CA ARG A 113 -22.20 9.70 -5.56
C ARG A 113 -22.71 8.52 -4.75
N ASP A 114 -22.29 7.30 -5.11
CA ASP A 114 -22.68 6.09 -4.39
C ASP A 114 -22.20 6.11 -2.93
N PHE A 115 -20.93 6.48 -2.71
CA PHE A 115 -20.38 6.68 -1.38
C PHE A 115 -21.21 7.68 -0.54
N LEU A 116 -21.47 8.87 -1.09
CA LEU A 116 -22.24 9.90 -0.38
C LEU A 116 -23.66 9.43 -0.07
N LYS A 117 -24.30 8.73 -1.00
CA LYS A 117 -25.64 8.16 -0.82
C LYS A 117 -25.65 7.17 0.35
N LYS A 118 -24.75 6.17 0.35
CA LYS A 118 -24.65 5.15 1.39
C LYS A 118 -24.38 5.76 2.77
N VAL A 119 -23.44 6.70 2.84
CA VAL A 119 -23.12 7.39 4.10
C VAL A 119 -24.35 8.15 4.62
N HIS A 120 -25.02 8.92 3.76
CA HIS A 120 -26.22 9.69 4.14
C HIS A 120 -27.33 8.77 4.62
N GLU A 121 -27.67 7.74 3.85
CA GLU A 121 -28.74 6.79 4.22
C GLU A 121 -28.46 6.12 5.57
N CYS A 122 -27.24 5.67 5.82
CA CYS A 122 -26.86 5.07 7.09
C CYS A 122 -27.05 6.04 8.27
N VAL A 123 -26.53 7.27 8.17
CA VAL A 123 -26.64 8.22 9.29
C VAL A 123 -28.08 8.74 9.48
N ASN A 124 -28.86 8.84 8.41
CA ASN A 124 -30.28 9.22 8.48
C ASN A 124 -31.12 8.15 9.19
N ASN A 125 -30.74 6.88 9.05
CA ASN A 125 -31.34 5.76 9.77
C ASN A 125 -30.81 5.60 11.21
N GLY A 126 -30.04 6.57 11.72
CA GLY A 126 -29.48 6.55 13.08
C GLY A 126 -28.23 5.67 13.24
N GLY A 127 -27.70 5.13 12.13
CA GLY A 127 -26.51 4.29 12.10
C GLY A 127 -25.20 5.05 12.25
N LYS A 128 -24.14 4.32 12.63
CA LYS A 128 -22.77 4.85 12.70
C LYS A 128 -21.94 4.34 11.51
N VAL A 129 -21.16 5.22 10.91
CA VAL A 129 -20.26 4.89 9.79
C VAL A 129 -18.82 4.91 10.26
N LEU A 130 -18.13 3.78 10.15
CA LEU A 130 -16.69 3.67 10.37
C LEU A 130 -15.96 3.66 9.02
N ILE A 131 -14.99 4.55 8.85
CA ILE A 131 -14.14 4.62 7.65
C ILE A 131 -12.67 4.48 8.08
N PRO A 132 -12.11 3.26 8.08
CA PRO A 132 -10.70 3.07 8.41
C PRO A 132 -9.82 3.62 7.29
N VAL A 133 -8.93 4.55 7.61
CA VAL A 133 -8.05 5.22 6.65
C VAL A 133 -6.61 5.26 7.15
N PHE A 134 -5.67 5.38 6.22
CA PHE A 134 -4.33 5.85 6.54
C PHE A 134 -4.35 7.36 6.81
N ALA A 135 -3.41 7.85 7.60
CA ALA A 135 -3.38 9.24 8.04
C ALA A 135 -3.18 10.27 6.90
N LEU A 136 -2.59 9.85 5.78
CA LEU A 136 -2.31 10.67 4.61
C LEU A 136 -2.82 9.99 3.35
N GLY A 137 -3.30 10.79 2.39
CA GLY A 137 -3.81 10.36 1.11
C GLY A 137 -5.33 10.31 1.09
N ARG A 138 -5.88 9.09 1.04
CA ARG A 138 -7.32 8.85 0.86
C ARG A 138 -8.21 9.52 1.92
N ALA A 139 -7.70 9.63 3.14
CA ALA A 139 -8.34 10.36 4.23
C ALA A 139 -8.73 11.80 3.82
N GLN A 140 -7.80 12.56 3.23
CA GLN A 140 -8.04 13.95 2.86
C GLN A 140 -9.02 14.07 1.70
N GLU A 141 -8.96 13.16 0.73
CA GLU A 141 -9.94 13.11 -0.37
C GLU A 141 -11.36 12.96 0.17
N LEU A 142 -11.58 11.98 1.06
CA LEU A 142 -12.89 11.69 1.63
C LEU A 142 -13.37 12.80 2.57
N CYS A 143 -12.47 13.41 3.34
CA CYS A 143 -12.81 14.55 4.18
C CYS A 143 -13.30 15.75 3.36
N ILE A 144 -12.60 16.10 2.28
CA ILE A 144 -13.02 17.19 1.38
C ILE A 144 -14.39 16.87 0.75
N LEU A 145 -14.60 15.61 0.35
CA LEU A 145 -15.85 15.16 -0.24
C LEU A 145 -17.02 15.28 0.75
N LEU A 146 -16.87 14.76 1.97
CA LEU A 146 -17.90 14.81 3.01
C LEU A 146 -18.13 16.25 3.50
N GLU A 147 -17.09 17.04 3.75
CA GLU A 147 -17.23 18.45 4.17
C GLU A 147 -18.07 19.25 3.17
N THR A 148 -17.78 19.08 1.86
CA THR A 148 -18.53 19.77 0.80
C THR A 148 -19.97 19.28 0.73
N TYR A 149 -20.22 17.99 0.98
CA TYR A 149 -21.56 17.43 0.98
C TYR A 149 -22.38 17.87 2.19
N TRP A 150 -21.77 17.88 3.38
CA TRP A 150 -22.38 18.35 4.63
C TRP A 150 -22.79 19.82 4.53
N GLU A 151 -21.91 20.69 4.01
CA GLU A 151 -22.21 22.12 3.81
C GLU A 151 -23.36 22.33 2.82
N ARG A 152 -23.48 21.47 1.78
CA ARG A 152 -24.55 21.58 0.76
C ARG A 152 -25.90 21.05 1.23
N MET A 153 -25.90 19.99 2.01
CA MET A 153 -27.12 19.32 2.48
C MET A 153 -27.57 19.80 3.87
N ASP A 154 -26.83 20.73 4.47
CA ASP A 154 -27.00 21.24 5.84
C ASP A 154 -27.11 20.13 6.92
N LEU A 155 -26.33 19.06 6.76
CA LEU A 155 -26.34 17.93 7.69
C LEU A 155 -25.69 18.30 9.02
N LYS A 156 -26.37 17.95 10.12
CA LYS A 156 -25.88 18.21 11.50
C LYS A 156 -25.23 17.00 12.17
N VAL A 157 -25.30 15.82 11.53
CA VAL A 157 -24.66 14.60 12.04
C VAL A 157 -23.16 14.84 12.18
N PRO A 158 -22.55 14.54 13.35
CA PRO A 158 -21.14 14.83 13.55
C PRO A 158 -20.25 13.90 12.70
N ILE A 159 -19.25 14.51 12.06
CA ILE A 159 -18.13 13.78 11.47
C ILE A 159 -16.93 13.95 12.39
N TYR A 160 -16.27 12.85 12.70
CA TYR A 160 -15.05 12.85 13.48
C TYR A 160 -13.89 12.23 12.73
N PHE A 161 -12.70 12.67 13.07
CA PHE A 161 -11.46 12.06 12.64
C PHE A 161 -10.59 11.76 13.86
N ALA A 162 -10.09 10.53 13.98
CA ALA A 162 -9.08 10.11 14.94
C ALA A 162 -8.06 11.23 15.28
N ALA A 163 -8.06 11.66 16.54
CA ALA A 163 -7.27 12.78 17.00
C ALA A 163 -5.76 12.60 16.77
N GLY A 164 -5.06 13.73 16.62
CA GLY A 164 -3.60 13.81 16.49
C GLY A 164 -3.08 13.67 15.06
N LEU A 165 -3.33 12.55 14.36
CA LEU A 165 -2.76 12.33 13.02
C LEU A 165 -3.30 13.34 12.00
N THR A 166 -4.58 13.72 12.11
CA THR A 166 -5.27 14.65 11.21
C THR A 166 -4.79 16.08 11.35
N GLU A 167 -4.59 16.57 12.57
CA GLU A 167 -4.09 17.93 12.81
C GLU A 167 -2.70 18.10 12.19
N LYS A 168 -1.84 17.10 12.39
CA LYS A 168 -0.50 17.11 11.80
C LYS A 168 -0.52 16.91 10.29
N ALA A 169 -1.38 16.02 9.79
CA ALA A 169 -1.56 15.85 8.34
C ALA A 169 -2.00 17.18 7.71
N SER A 170 -3.00 17.84 8.28
CA SER A 170 -3.50 19.13 7.81
C SER A 170 -2.42 20.20 7.86
N SER A 171 -1.59 20.26 8.91
CA SER A 171 -0.46 21.19 8.95
C SER A 171 0.57 20.92 7.84
N TYR A 172 0.86 19.65 7.53
CA TYR A 172 1.74 19.30 6.42
C TYR A 172 1.15 19.67 5.06
N TYR A 173 -0.15 19.47 4.85
CA TYR A 173 -0.83 19.90 3.62
C TYR A 173 -0.78 21.42 3.43
N LYS A 174 -0.89 22.21 4.53
CA LYS A 174 -0.69 23.66 4.48
C LYS A 174 0.74 24.02 4.09
N MET A 175 1.72 23.39 4.72
CA MET A 175 3.14 23.68 4.50
C MET A 175 3.61 23.28 3.10
N PHE A 176 3.12 22.16 2.58
CA PHE A 176 3.47 21.62 1.27
C PHE A 176 2.36 21.79 0.24
N ILE A 177 1.64 22.92 0.30
CA ILE A 177 0.55 23.22 -0.65
C ILE A 177 1.02 23.19 -2.11
N SER A 178 2.31 23.44 -2.36
CA SER A 178 2.95 23.33 -3.67
C SER A 178 2.85 21.95 -4.32
N TRP A 179 2.63 20.89 -3.52
CA TRP A 179 2.46 19.50 -3.98
C TRP A 179 1.01 19.11 -4.27
N THR A 180 0.05 20.02 -4.08
CA THR A 180 -1.37 19.80 -4.39
C THR A 180 -1.69 20.18 -5.83
N ASN A 181 -2.92 19.89 -6.28
CA ASN A 181 -3.35 20.33 -7.61
C ASN A 181 -3.56 21.87 -7.69
N GLN A 182 -3.68 22.38 -8.91
CA GLN A 182 -3.87 23.82 -9.15
C GLN A 182 -5.15 24.39 -8.54
N LYS A 183 -6.20 23.58 -8.39
CA LYS A 183 -7.48 24.01 -7.79
C LYS A 183 -7.30 24.32 -6.31
N ILE A 184 -6.63 23.44 -5.57
CA ILE A 184 -6.33 23.66 -4.15
C ILE A 184 -5.43 24.88 -3.99
N LYS A 185 -4.34 24.99 -4.76
CA LYS A 185 -3.41 26.14 -4.70
C LYS A 185 -4.14 27.48 -4.88
N LYS A 186 -4.99 27.59 -5.90
CA LYS A 186 -5.78 28.81 -6.16
C LYS A 186 -6.80 29.10 -5.06
N THR A 187 -7.43 28.07 -4.52
CA THR A 187 -8.46 28.23 -3.48
C THR A 187 -7.85 28.61 -2.13
N PHE A 188 -6.63 28.12 -1.85
CA PHE A 188 -5.93 28.30 -0.58
C PHE A 188 -5.77 29.77 -0.16
N VAL A 189 -5.62 30.69 -1.12
CA VAL A 189 -5.55 32.14 -0.86
C VAL A 189 -6.83 32.68 -0.20
N ARG A 190 -7.99 32.06 -0.48
CA ARG A 190 -9.30 32.48 0.04
C ARG A 190 -9.79 31.59 1.18
N ARG A 191 -9.64 30.28 1.06
CA ARG A 191 -10.10 29.27 2.01
C ARG A 191 -9.18 28.07 1.97
N ASN A 192 -8.76 27.62 3.15
CA ASN A 192 -8.03 26.38 3.27
C ASN A 192 -8.98 25.18 3.18
N MET A 193 -8.80 24.35 2.13
CA MET A 193 -9.62 23.16 1.89
C MET A 193 -9.37 22.02 2.89
N PHE A 194 -8.32 22.14 3.72
CA PHE A 194 -7.99 21.19 4.80
C PHE A 194 -8.41 21.72 6.18
N GLU A 195 -9.10 22.86 6.24
CA GLU A 195 -9.80 23.34 7.43
C GLU A 195 -11.28 22.99 7.30
N PHE A 196 -11.65 21.91 7.99
CA PHE A 196 -12.99 21.36 7.95
C PHE A 196 -13.85 22.00 9.06
N LYS A 197 -15.04 22.51 8.71
CA LYS A 197 -15.98 23.08 9.70
C LYS A 197 -16.77 21.98 10.40
N HIS A 198 -17.09 20.90 9.68
CA HIS A 198 -17.98 19.84 10.17
C HIS A 198 -17.22 18.64 10.72
N ILE A 199 -15.92 18.50 10.40
CA ILE A 199 -15.08 17.39 10.83
C ILE A 199 -14.29 17.80 12.08
N LYS A 200 -14.56 17.12 13.19
CA LYS A 200 -13.99 17.39 14.51
C LYS A 200 -13.01 16.30 14.95
N PRO A 201 -12.07 16.58 15.87
CA PRO A 201 -11.24 15.53 16.46
C PRO A 201 -12.11 14.50 17.21
N PHE A 202 -11.79 13.22 17.03
CA PHE A 202 -12.45 12.12 17.73
C PHE A 202 -11.79 11.87 19.10
N ASP A 203 -12.60 11.90 20.16
CA ASP A 203 -12.20 11.41 21.48
C ASP A 203 -12.66 9.94 21.66
N LYS A 204 -11.84 9.12 22.33
CA LYS A 204 -12.16 7.70 22.57
C LYS A 204 -13.43 7.50 23.40
N SER A 205 -13.82 8.47 24.23
CA SER A 205 -15.08 8.45 24.96
C SER A 205 -16.30 8.45 24.03
N TYR A 206 -16.18 8.96 22.81
CA TYR A 206 -17.30 9.08 21.88
C TYR A 206 -17.71 7.76 21.23
N ILE A 207 -16.93 6.68 21.41
CA ILE A 207 -17.22 5.37 20.80
C ILE A 207 -18.60 4.85 21.27
N ASP A 208 -18.95 5.12 22.52
CA ASP A 208 -20.18 4.64 23.16
C ASP A 208 -21.31 5.68 23.15
N ASN A 209 -21.08 6.88 22.61
CA ASN A 209 -22.10 7.92 22.54
C ASN A 209 -23.30 7.45 21.70
N PRO A 210 -24.55 7.71 22.13
CA PRO A 210 -25.72 7.36 21.34
C PRO A 210 -25.81 8.22 20.07
N GLY A 211 -26.59 7.74 19.09
CA GLY A 211 -26.89 8.46 17.86
C GLY A 211 -25.89 8.26 16.71
N PRO A 212 -26.22 8.78 15.52
CA PRO A 212 -25.43 8.61 14.31
C PRO A 212 -24.15 9.45 14.34
N MET A 213 -23.10 8.93 13.71
CA MET A 213 -21.84 9.64 13.50
C MET A 213 -21.05 9.00 12.37
N VAL A 214 -20.19 9.78 11.74
CA VAL A 214 -19.18 9.27 10.80
C VAL A 214 -17.82 9.38 11.45
N VAL A 215 -17.03 8.31 11.48
CA VAL A 215 -15.70 8.32 12.10
C VAL A 215 -14.64 7.81 11.13
N PHE A 216 -13.69 8.68 10.80
CA PHE A 216 -12.43 8.30 10.18
C PHE A 216 -11.45 7.83 11.25
N ALA A 217 -10.98 6.59 11.15
CA ALA A 217 -10.10 6.00 12.15
C ALA A 217 -8.85 5.36 11.53
N THR A 218 -7.74 5.39 12.25
CA THR A 218 -6.48 4.78 11.82
C THR A 218 -6.18 3.51 12.63
N PRO A 219 -5.49 2.51 12.04
CA PRO A 219 -5.01 2.40 10.66
C PRO A 219 -6.07 1.90 9.66
N GLY A 220 -5.77 2.03 8.37
CA GLY A 220 -6.71 1.74 7.26
C GLY A 220 -7.11 0.28 7.09
N MET A 221 -6.30 -0.69 7.54
CA MET A 221 -6.53 -2.12 7.32
C MET A 221 -7.14 -2.86 8.53
N LEU A 222 -7.64 -2.12 9.54
CA LEU A 222 -8.27 -2.69 10.76
C LEU A 222 -7.39 -3.68 11.56
N HIS A 223 -6.07 -3.70 11.37
CA HIS A 223 -5.21 -4.69 12.05
C HIS A 223 -4.93 -4.34 13.52
N ALA A 224 -5.02 -3.07 13.92
CA ALA A 224 -4.71 -2.60 15.27
C ALA A 224 -5.36 -1.24 15.56
N GLY A 225 -5.00 -0.63 16.70
CA GLY A 225 -5.27 0.78 16.98
C GLY A 225 -6.74 1.15 17.16
N LEU A 226 -7.04 2.42 16.89
CA LEU A 226 -8.36 2.99 17.14
C LEU A 226 -9.42 2.45 16.17
N SER A 227 -9.08 2.24 14.89
CA SER A 227 -10.02 1.70 13.92
C SER A 227 -10.49 0.30 14.30
N LEU A 228 -9.58 -0.57 14.76
CA LEU A 228 -9.95 -1.89 15.28
C LEU A 228 -10.77 -1.79 16.57
N THR A 229 -10.43 -0.87 17.48
CA THR A 229 -11.17 -0.69 18.74
C THR A 229 -12.63 -0.28 18.49
N ILE A 230 -12.85 0.65 17.54
CA ILE A 230 -14.20 1.05 17.13
C ILE A 230 -14.91 -0.11 16.43
N PHE A 231 -14.23 -0.77 15.49
CA PHE A 231 -14.79 -1.91 14.76
C PHE A 231 -15.31 -2.99 15.70
N LYS A 232 -14.52 -3.41 16.71
CA LYS A 232 -14.93 -4.41 17.71
C LYS A 232 -16.26 -4.07 18.39
N LYS A 233 -16.49 -2.79 18.69
CA LYS A 233 -17.71 -2.32 19.36
C LYS A 233 -18.88 -2.13 18.41
N TRP A 234 -18.63 -1.72 17.17
CA TRP A 234 -19.70 -1.35 16.24
C TRP A 234 -20.10 -2.49 15.30
N ALA A 235 -19.23 -3.48 15.08
CA ALA A 235 -19.46 -4.63 14.20
C ALA A 235 -20.71 -5.46 14.51
N PRO A 236 -21.09 -5.70 15.78
CA PRO A 236 -22.26 -6.50 16.11
C PRO A 236 -23.62 -5.86 15.81
N PHE A 237 -23.65 -4.62 15.32
CA PHE A 237 -24.86 -3.83 15.15
C PHE A 237 -25.15 -3.59 13.66
N GLU A 238 -26.28 -4.11 13.17
CA GLU A 238 -26.67 -4.10 11.75
C GLU A 238 -26.96 -2.71 11.18
N GLN A 239 -27.37 -1.76 12.03
CA GLN A 239 -27.62 -0.37 11.64
C GLN A 239 -26.32 0.38 11.28
N ASN A 240 -25.16 -0.14 11.71
CA ASN A 240 -23.88 0.47 11.43
C ASN A 240 -23.35 0.05 10.05
N MET A 241 -22.36 0.80 9.59
CA MET A 241 -21.68 0.54 8.33
C MET A 241 -20.17 0.70 8.47
N LEU A 242 -19.44 -0.19 7.84
CA LEU A 242 -18.00 -0.09 7.62
C LEU A 242 -17.76 0.20 6.13
N ILE A 243 -17.09 1.30 5.82
CA ILE A 243 -16.67 1.61 4.46
C ILE A 243 -15.16 1.45 4.35
N MET A 244 -14.71 0.41 3.64
CA MET A 244 -13.31 0.13 3.39
C MET A 244 -12.81 0.90 2.16
N PRO A 245 -11.91 1.90 2.30
CA PRO A 245 -11.58 2.82 1.22
C PRO A 245 -10.38 2.38 0.35
N GLY A 246 -9.96 1.12 0.42
CA GLY A 246 -8.80 0.64 -0.32
C GLY A 246 -8.49 -0.85 -0.14
N TYR A 247 -7.36 -1.25 -0.72
CA TYR A 247 -6.82 -2.60 -0.63
C TYR A 247 -6.43 -2.96 0.82
N CYS A 248 -6.59 -4.22 1.18
CA CYS A 248 -6.14 -4.77 2.44
C CYS A 248 -5.23 -5.96 2.16
N VAL A 249 -4.04 -5.94 2.77
CA VAL A 249 -3.10 -7.06 2.70
C VAL A 249 -3.74 -8.31 3.32
N GLN A 250 -3.50 -9.46 2.70
CA GLN A 250 -3.97 -10.75 3.20
C GLN A 250 -3.49 -10.99 4.64
N GLY A 251 -4.32 -11.67 5.44
CA GLY A 251 -4.06 -11.89 6.85
C GLY A 251 -4.44 -10.73 7.79
N THR A 252 -4.85 -9.57 7.27
CA THR A 252 -5.42 -8.50 8.09
C THR A 252 -6.91 -8.74 8.40
N VAL A 253 -7.40 -8.17 9.52
CA VAL A 253 -8.84 -8.15 9.83
C VAL A 253 -9.63 -7.49 8.69
N GLY A 254 -9.09 -6.41 8.10
CA GLY A 254 -9.71 -5.76 6.94
C GLY A 254 -9.92 -6.71 5.76
N ALA A 255 -8.93 -7.54 5.42
CA ALA A 255 -9.04 -8.52 4.35
C ALA A 255 -10.10 -9.60 4.67
N GLN A 256 -10.18 -10.06 5.91
CA GLN A 256 -11.20 -11.05 6.33
C GLN A 256 -12.62 -10.47 6.23
N VAL A 257 -12.82 -9.22 6.66
CA VAL A 257 -14.11 -8.53 6.56
C VAL A 257 -14.52 -8.36 5.09
N LEU A 258 -13.58 -7.95 4.24
CA LEU A 258 -13.80 -7.83 2.79
C LEU A 258 -14.10 -9.18 2.13
N GLY A 259 -13.51 -10.27 2.63
CA GLY A 259 -13.81 -11.64 2.20
C GLY A 259 -15.18 -12.16 2.68
N GLY A 260 -15.96 -11.35 3.39
CA GLY A 260 -17.31 -11.72 3.84
C GLY A 260 -17.36 -12.48 5.18
N ALA A 261 -16.27 -12.51 5.94
CA ALA A 261 -16.23 -13.19 7.23
C ALA A 261 -17.27 -12.60 8.21
N LYS A 262 -18.21 -13.43 8.66
CA LYS A 262 -19.26 -13.04 9.63
C LYS A 262 -18.82 -13.16 11.08
N LYS A 263 -17.77 -13.93 11.35
CA LYS A 263 -17.13 -14.05 12.66
C LYS A 263 -15.63 -13.95 12.47
N ILE A 264 -15.01 -13.06 13.23
CA ILE A 264 -13.58 -12.80 13.15
C ILE A 264 -12.98 -13.03 14.52
N GLU A 265 -11.98 -13.91 14.58
CA GLU A 265 -11.18 -14.10 15.77
C GLU A 265 -10.07 -13.06 15.79
N ILE A 266 -10.05 -12.25 16.86
CA ILE A 266 -9.04 -11.23 17.08
C ILE A 266 -8.17 -11.68 18.25
N GLU A 267 -6.96 -11.13 18.33
CA GLU A 267 -6.02 -11.34 19.44
C GLU A 267 -6.71 -11.35 20.81
N ASN A 268 -6.23 -12.25 21.69
CA ASN A 268 -6.80 -12.62 22.98
C ASN A 268 -8.07 -13.51 22.93
N ARG A 269 -8.25 -14.29 21.85
CA ARG A 269 -9.41 -15.20 21.65
C ARG A 269 -10.76 -14.49 21.71
N GLN A 270 -10.77 -13.21 21.34
CA GLN A 270 -12.02 -12.44 21.31
C GLN A 270 -12.64 -12.59 19.93
N THR A 271 -13.81 -13.22 19.87
CA THR A 271 -14.59 -13.33 18.64
C THR A 271 -15.49 -12.11 18.47
N VAL A 272 -15.43 -11.49 17.30
CA VAL A 272 -16.32 -10.39 16.91
C VAL A 272 -17.27 -10.87 15.83
N GLU A 273 -18.55 -10.65 16.06
CA GLU A 273 -19.59 -10.90 15.06
C GLU A 273 -19.75 -9.66 14.16
N VAL A 274 -19.75 -9.89 12.84
CA VAL A 274 -19.84 -8.83 11.83
C VAL A 274 -21.26 -8.82 11.26
N LYS A 275 -22.12 -8.01 11.87
CA LYS A 275 -23.51 -7.76 11.42
C LYS A 275 -23.67 -6.46 10.66
N LEU A 276 -22.81 -5.48 10.91
CA LEU A 276 -22.81 -4.21 10.17
C LEU A 276 -22.68 -4.44 8.66
N SER A 277 -23.16 -3.48 7.89
CA SER A 277 -22.99 -3.48 6.44
C SER A 277 -21.53 -3.16 6.08
N VAL A 278 -20.94 -3.94 5.17
CA VAL A 278 -19.55 -3.75 4.71
C VAL A 278 -19.59 -3.28 3.27
N GLU A 279 -19.04 -2.11 3.04
CA GLU A 279 -19.00 -1.46 1.73
C GLU A 279 -17.56 -1.23 1.30
N VAL A 280 -17.28 -1.47 0.02
CA VAL A 280 -15.96 -1.25 -0.57
C VAL A 280 -15.98 0.00 -1.42
N LEU A 281 -15.06 0.92 -1.13
CA LEU A 281 -14.90 2.15 -1.87
C LEU A 281 -13.54 2.17 -2.57
N THR A 282 -13.54 1.82 -3.85
CA THR A 282 -12.30 1.77 -4.64
C THR A 282 -12.08 3.09 -5.36
N LEU A 283 -11.13 3.91 -4.88
CA LEU A 283 -10.92 5.27 -5.40
C LEU A 283 -9.71 5.48 -6.35
N MET A 284 -8.67 4.64 -6.34
CA MET A 284 -7.43 4.80 -7.15
C MET A 284 -7.42 4.01 -8.47
N ASP A 285 -7.25 4.62 -9.63
CA ASP A 285 -7.18 3.88 -10.89
C ASP A 285 -5.72 3.67 -11.33
N SER A 286 -5.22 2.43 -11.30
CA SER A 286 -3.91 2.06 -11.85
C SER A 286 -4.03 1.22 -13.13
N GLN A 287 -5.24 0.97 -13.61
CA GLN A 287 -5.49 -0.01 -14.67
C GLN A 287 -5.06 0.46 -16.06
N LYS A 288 -5.04 1.78 -16.29
CA LYS A 288 -4.65 2.39 -17.57
C LYS A 288 -3.24 2.97 -17.56
N ALA A 289 -2.52 2.77 -16.47
CA ALA A 289 -1.45 3.67 -16.12
C ALA A 289 -0.17 3.40 -16.93
N ALA A 290 0.12 2.15 -17.30
CA ALA A 290 1.19 1.80 -18.25
C ALA A 290 0.88 2.30 -19.69
N ASP A 291 -0.36 2.12 -20.15
CA ASP A 291 -0.80 2.54 -21.50
C ASP A 291 -0.85 4.08 -21.63
N GLU A 292 -1.36 4.78 -20.60
CA GLU A 292 -1.42 6.25 -20.55
C GLU A 292 -0.06 6.91 -20.36
N LEU A 293 0.89 6.23 -19.70
CA LEU A 293 2.29 6.66 -19.65
C LEU A 293 3.04 6.37 -20.96
N GLY A 294 2.45 5.58 -21.87
CA GLY A 294 3.06 5.20 -23.15
C GLY A 294 4.30 4.32 -22.99
N LEU A 295 4.35 3.52 -21.92
CA LEU A 295 5.51 2.72 -21.58
C LEU A 295 5.28 1.25 -21.96
N PRO A 296 6.27 0.58 -22.60
CA PRO A 296 6.15 -0.84 -22.90
C PRO A 296 6.11 -1.66 -21.60
N LYS A 297 5.14 -2.57 -21.48
CA LYS A 297 5.09 -3.52 -20.37
C LYS A 297 6.28 -4.47 -20.50
N GLN A 298 7.25 -4.35 -19.60
CA GLN A 298 8.33 -5.31 -19.44
C GLN A 298 8.12 -6.10 -18.16
N GLU A 299 8.33 -7.40 -18.24
CA GLU A 299 8.28 -8.29 -17.09
C GLU A 299 9.55 -8.16 -16.26
N LEU A 300 9.42 -7.70 -15.02
CA LEU A 300 10.56 -7.63 -14.09
C LEU A 300 10.86 -9.04 -13.59
N ILE A 301 11.94 -9.64 -14.11
CA ILE A 301 12.48 -10.90 -13.62
C ILE A 301 13.53 -10.57 -12.56
N LEU A 302 13.19 -10.81 -11.29
CA LEU A 302 14.16 -10.81 -10.21
C LEU A 302 15.05 -12.04 -10.35
N SER A 303 16.35 -11.88 -10.09
CA SER A 303 17.31 -12.97 -10.21
C SER A 303 18.32 -12.92 -9.06
N CYS A 304 18.38 -13.99 -8.28
CA CYS A 304 19.32 -14.15 -7.19
C CYS A 304 20.24 -15.35 -7.45
N PRO A 305 21.55 -15.12 -7.71
CA PRO A 305 22.52 -16.19 -7.75
C PRO A 305 22.90 -16.63 -6.32
N VAL A 306 22.72 -17.92 -6.02
CA VAL A 306 23.16 -18.56 -4.78
C VAL A 306 24.42 -19.39 -5.08
N PRO A 307 25.58 -19.07 -4.49
CA PRO A 307 26.79 -19.85 -4.72
C PRO A 307 26.65 -21.26 -4.15
N LEU A 308 27.10 -22.27 -4.91
CA LEU A 308 27.20 -23.63 -4.40
C LEU A 308 28.46 -23.78 -3.53
N PRO A 309 28.39 -24.49 -2.39
CA PRO A 309 29.56 -24.85 -1.60
C PRO A 309 30.55 -25.68 -2.43
N GLY A 310 31.85 -25.52 -2.18
CA GLY A 310 32.93 -26.09 -3.02
C GLY A 310 32.95 -27.62 -3.11
N ASP A 311 32.40 -28.31 -2.11
CA ASP A 311 32.38 -29.78 -2.03
C ASP A 311 31.05 -30.40 -2.53
N SER A 312 30.07 -29.56 -2.92
CA SER A 312 28.75 -30.02 -3.35
C SER A 312 28.73 -30.40 -4.84
N GLN A 313 28.30 -31.63 -5.16
CA GLN A 313 28.02 -32.00 -6.55
C GLN A 313 26.77 -31.23 -7.07
N PRO A 314 26.88 -30.51 -8.20
CA PRO A 314 25.84 -29.57 -8.65
C PRO A 314 24.47 -30.21 -8.92
N GLU A 315 24.44 -31.35 -9.61
CA GLU A 315 23.19 -32.07 -9.96
C GLU A 315 22.52 -32.62 -8.71
N THR A 316 23.30 -33.20 -7.79
CA THR A 316 22.81 -33.70 -6.49
C THR A 316 22.23 -32.58 -5.63
N ALA A 317 22.83 -31.38 -5.63
CA ALA A 317 22.32 -30.24 -4.89
C ALA A 317 20.97 -29.76 -5.44
N LEU A 318 20.83 -29.67 -6.77
CA LEU A 318 19.58 -29.24 -7.41
C LEU A 318 18.44 -30.25 -7.18
N ALA A 319 18.74 -31.55 -7.26
CA ALA A 319 17.78 -32.61 -6.95
C ALA A 319 17.32 -32.59 -5.48
N LYS A 320 18.23 -32.36 -4.52
CA LYS A 320 17.88 -32.19 -3.09
C LYS A 320 16.92 -31.03 -2.87
N ILE A 321 17.19 -29.89 -3.51
CA ILE A 321 16.33 -28.70 -3.44
C ILE A 321 14.95 -29.01 -4.03
N SER A 322 14.90 -29.58 -5.23
CA SER A 322 13.63 -29.93 -5.89
C SER A 322 12.76 -30.85 -5.01
N ASN A 323 13.36 -31.89 -4.42
CA ASN A 323 12.68 -32.80 -3.50
C ASN A 323 12.16 -32.09 -2.23
N LYS A 324 12.95 -31.19 -1.65
CA LYS A 324 12.54 -30.42 -0.46
C LYS A 324 11.37 -29.49 -0.78
N VAL A 325 11.42 -28.84 -1.94
CA VAL A 325 10.38 -27.93 -2.40
C VAL A 325 9.07 -28.69 -2.68
N GLN A 326 9.13 -29.84 -3.36
CA GLN A 326 7.95 -30.70 -3.58
C GLN A 326 7.33 -31.20 -2.27
N LYS A 327 8.15 -31.49 -1.26
CA LYS A 327 7.69 -31.94 0.06
C LYS A 327 7.00 -30.84 0.86
N ASP A 328 7.55 -29.62 0.83
CA ASP A 328 7.04 -28.50 1.63
C ASP A 328 5.89 -27.74 0.94
N LEU A 329 5.81 -27.77 -0.40
CA LEU A 329 4.79 -27.10 -1.20
C LEU A 329 3.81 -28.09 -1.85
N VAL A 330 3.19 -28.96 -1.05
CA VAL A 330 2.29 -30.05 -1.52
C VAL A 330 1.10 -29.57 -2.38
N ASN A 331 0.67 -28.31 -2.21
CA ASN A 331 -0.45 -27.73 -2.96
C ASN A 331 -0.02 -26.98 -4.24
N TRP A 332 1.26 -26.98 -4.59
CA TRP A 332 1.79 -26.28 -5.75
C TRP A 332 2.31 -27.28 -6.78
N GLU A 333 2.00 -27.03 -8.05
CA GLU A 333 2.53 -27.83 -9.15
C GLU A 333 3.99 -27.46 -9.41
N VAL A 334 4.90 -28.43 -9.23
CA VAL A 334 6.33 -28.28 -9.51
C VAL A 334 6.65 -28.98 -10.81
N VAL A 335 7.10 -28.23 -11.82
CA VAL A 335 7.47 -28.79 -13.13
C VAL A 335 8.99 -28.93 -13.18
N THR A 336 9.47 -30.17 -13.08
CA THR A 336 10.91 -30.49 -13.19
C THR A 336 11.28 -30.76 -14.65
N ARG A 337 12.41 -30.20 -15.10
CA ARG A 337 12.97 -30.35 -16.45
C ARG A 337 14.03 -31.46 -16.48
N ARG A 338 14.52 -31.80 -17.68
CA ARG A 338 15.48 -32.90 -17.90
C ARG A 338 16.87 -32.64 -17.31
N ASP A 339 17.19 -31.39 -16.99
CA ASP A 339 18.46 -30.94 -16.40
C ASP A 339 18.36 -30.72 -14.88
N ASP A 340 17.37 -31.35 -14.24
CA ASP A 340 16.99 -31.20 -12.82
C ASP A 340 16.59 -29.77 -12.41
N SER A 341 16.59 -28.80 -13.33
CA SER A 341 15.99 -27.49 -13.10
C SER A 341 14.49 -27.62 -12.91
N PHE A 342 13.88 -26.73 -12.15
CA PHE A 342 12.45 -26.80 -11.89
C PHE A 342 11.83 -25.40 -11.86
N CYS A 343 10.54 -25.34 -12.17
CA CYS A 343 9.76 -24.13 -12.04
C CYS A 343 8.47 -24.34 -11.26
N ILE A 344 8.06 -23.30 -10.54
CA ILE A 344 6.84 -23.24 -9.73
C ILE A 344 6.23 -21.86 -9.97
N GLN A 345 5.06 -21.81 -10.61
CA GLN A 345 4.53 -20.56 -11.17
C GLN A 345 5.59 -19.84 -12.01
N SER A 346 5.89 -18.58 -11.70
CA SER A 346 6.95 -17.82 -12.37
C SER A 346 8.35 -18.03 -11.80
N VAL A 347 8.51 -18.80 -10.71
CA VAL A 347 9.80 -19.04 -10.07
C VAL A 347 10.54 -20.15 -10.81
N ASP A 348 11.70 -19.83 -11.40
CA ASP A 348 12.61 -20.74 -12.09
C ASP A 348 13.88 -20.94 -11.25
N VAL A 349 14.21 -22.20 -10.96
CA VAL A 349 15.43 -22.58 -10.25
C VAL A 349 16.28 -23.43 -11.18
N SER A 350 17.43 -22.89 -11.58
CA SER A 350 18.33 -23.55 -12.54
C SER A 350 19.78 -23.49 -12.11
N LEU A 351 20.56 -24.48 -12.54
CA LEU A 351 22.00 -24.48 -12.34
C LEU A 351 22.69 -23.60 -13.39
N ARG A 352 23.67 -22.79 -12.97
CA ARG A 352 24.52 -22.02 -13.88
C ARG A 352 25.99 -22.19 -13.52
N GLN A 353 26.80 -22.45 -14.54
CA GLN A 353 28.25 -22.41 -14.42
C GLN A 353 28.74 -20.96 -14.59
N LYS A 354 29.74 -20.55 -13.80
CA LYS A 354 30.40 -19.24 -13.97
C LYS A 354 31.55 -19.39 -14.97
N ASP A 355 31.48 -18.67 -16.10
CA ASP A 355 32.47 -18.56 -17.19
C ASP A 355 33.79 -19.31 -16.99
N GLN A 356 33.94 -20.45 -17.69
CA GLN A 356 35.14 -21.31 -17.75
C GLN A 356 35.74 -21.74 -16.39
N SER A 357 35.06 -21.50 -15.27
CA SER A 357 35.48 -21.95 -13.94
C SER A 357 34.76 -23.24 -13.52
N THR A 358 35.33 -23.98 -12.58
CA THR A 358 34.70 -25.15 -11.94
C THR A 358 33.63 -24.77 -10.90
N LYS A 359 33.31 -23.48 -10.74
CA LYS A 359 32.37 -22.98 -9.73
C LYS A 359 30.96 -22.86 -10.32
N PHE A 360 30.02 -23.56 -9.68
CA PHE A 360 28.61 -23.53 -10.01
C PHE A 360 27.84 -22.62 -9.06
N LYS A 361 26.69 -22.12 -9.52
CA LYS A 361 25.72 -21.37 -8.73
C LYS A 361 24.32 -21.84 -9.08
N ILE A 362 23.43 -21.83 -8.10
CA ILE A 362 22.00 -22.00 -8.33
C ILE A 362 21.42 -20.63 -8.58
N LEU A 363 20.73 -20.47 -9.71
CA LEU A 363 20.07 -19.24 -10.08
C LEU A 363 18.59 -19.39 -9.79
N VAL A 364 18.09 -18.59 -8.85
CA VAL A 364 16.66 -18.47 -8.57
C VAL A 364 16.17 -17.21 -9.28
N LYS A 365 15.22 -17.36 -10.20
CA LYS A 365 14.57 -16.28 -10.94
C LYS A 365 13.09 -16.29 -10.69
N TRP A 366 12.44 -15.14 -10.63
CA TRP A 366 10.98 -15.07 -10.52
C TRP A 366 10.46 -13.75 -11.07
N LEU A 367 9.20 -13.72 -11.48
CA LEU A 367 8.52 -12.47 -11.77
C LEU A 367 8.22 -11.75 -10.46
N TYR A 368 8.29 -10.41 -10.47
CA TYR A 368 7.96 -9.59 -9.30
C TYR A 368 6.55 -9.88 -8.72
N GLU A 369 5.61 -10.29 -9.57
CA GLU A 369 4.25 -10.64 -9.17
C GLU A 369 4.20 -11.82 -8.16
N ASP A 370 5.23 -12.68 -8.17
CA ASP A 370 5.39 -13.81 -7.25
C ASP A 370 6.52 -13.57 -6.23
N ASP A 371 6.83 -12.32 -5.86
CA ASP A 371 8.00 -12.01 -5.01
C ASP A 371 7.98 -12.70 -3.64
N GLU A 372 6.80 -12.87 -3.03
CA GLU A 372 6.69 -13.63 -1.78
C GLU A 372 7.08 -15.10 -1.95
N LEU A 373 6.61 -15.74 -3.03
CA LEU A 373 6.92 -17.13 -3.38
C LEU A 373 8.41 -17.27 -3.76
N GLY A 374 8.92 -16.33 -4.56
CA GLY A 374 10.33 -16.26 -4.96
C GLY A 374 11.26 -16.13 -3.75
N ASN A 375 10.94 -15.23 -2.81
CA ASN A 375 11.70 -15.10 -1.56
C ASN A 375 11.60 -16.34 -0.66
N TYR A 376 10.44 -16.99 -0.59
CA TYR A 376 10.26 -18.22 0.16
C TYR A 376 11.14 -19.35 -0.40
N ILE A 377 11.09 -19.57 -1.72
CA ILE A 377 11.92 -20.57 -2.40
C ILE A 377 13.41 -20.22 -2.26
N LEU A 378 13.78 -18.94 -2.38
CA LEU A 378 15.17 -18.50 -2.16
C LEU A 378 15.69 -18.84 -0.75
N ARG A 379 14.86 -18.64 0.30
CA ARG A 379 15.23 -19.02 1.67
C ARG A 379 15.39 -20.52 1.81
N MET A 380 14.50 -21.30 1.19
CA MET A 380 14.58 -22.75 1.19
C MET A 380 15.86 -23.26 0.49
N VAL A 381 16.20 -22.68 -0.67
CA VAL A 381 17.45 -22.98 -1.38
C VAL A 381 18.66 -22.72 -0.49
N LYS A 382 18.71 -21.58 0.20
CA LYS A 382 19.81 -21.26 1.12
C LYS A 382 19.90 -22.25 2.27
N SER A 383 18.77 -22.59 2.89
CA SER A 383 18.70 -23.57 3.99
C SER A 383 19.24 -24.95 3.57
N VAL A 384 18.87 -25.43 2.38
CA VAL A 384 19.31 -26.75 1.87
C VAL A 384 20.80 -26.78 1.52
N LEU A 385 21.39 -25.63 1.20
CA LEU A 385 22.82 -25.52 0.88
C LEU A 385 23.70 -25.27 2.12
N GLU A 386 23.10 -24.87 3.24
CA GLU A 386 23.76 -24.70 4.54
C GLU A 386 23.77 -26.02 5.36
N GLU A 387 22.86 -26.95 5.05
CA GLU A 387 22.80 -28.34 5.55
C GLU A 387 23.77 -29.27 4.82
#